data_AF-A0AAD5N316-F1
#
_entry.id   AF-A0AAD5N316-F1
#
_cell.length_a   1.000
_cell.length_b   1.000
_cell.length_c   1.000
_cell.angle_alpha   90.00
_cell.angle_beta   90.00
_cell.angle_gamma   90.00
#
_symmetry.space_group_name_H-M   'P 1'
#
loop_
_entity.id
_entity.type
_entity.pdbx_description
1 polymer ?
#
loop_
_entity_poly.entity_id
_entity_poly.type
_entity_poly.pdbx_seq_one_letter_code
_entity_poly.pdbx_strand_id
1 'polypeptide(L)'
;MEVSPHELFTQRTPALQTWEERSGVLNTLSACFPSTISGIITTGSNYFILDARNATDFVLLPQTSDSCVLTNRIKRDTKRIKTKQLPSYYSEFYDGKWRYVELALVADYSVYAKYDKDEKRVNERLQTIAHHVNAVTGDPLNIRITLVWVDIWKDGDKFEVATSGDHTLDCFLNYRKEIIKAHPNDNAHMITDIHFESNVVGKAFKGTMCSYDYSGGVDVDHSTNAAVVAATVSHEMGHNFGMEHDVDYGTTCNCPGNQCVMAPSSGGSPPTFWSDCSLRYLYNSFNRGVDLCLKNPPERTVGDAKCGNGIVEPGEKHQSFYSNVKSHAPQGTDITRPSLQNSAENR
;
A
#
# COMPACT_ATOMS: atom_id res chain seq x y z
N MET A 1 35.02 50.83 19.69
CA MET A 1 34.07 51.67 18.92
C MET A 1 34.30 51.27 17.47
N GLU A 2 33.50 50.33 16.94
CA GLU A 2 32.38 50.63 16.02
C GLU A 2 32.91 51.31 14.74
N VAL A 3 32.78 50.78 13.52
CA VAL A 3 31.59 50.32 12.78
C VAL A 3 32.00 49.48 11.53
N SER A 4 31.19 48.45 11.21
CA SER A 4 30.85 47.80 9.90
C SER A 4 31.82 47.74 8.70
N PRO A 5 31.83 46.59 7.99
CA PRO A 5 31.90 46.56 6.53
C PRO A 5 30.59 46.07 5.90
N HIS A 6 29.92 46.97 5.19
CA HIS A 6 28.97 46.64 4.12
C HIS A 6 29.79 46.44 2.83
N GLU A 7 29.92 45.21 2.36
CA GLU A 7 30.09 44.93 0.93
C GLU A 7 29.04 43.92 0.48
N LEU A 8 28.27 44.39 -0.50
CA LEU A 8 27.14 43.72 -1.12
C LEU A 8 27.61 42.55 -1.99
N PHE A 9 27.26 41.32 -1.59
CA PHE A 9 27.13 40.22 -2.54
C PHE A 9 25.66 40.10 -2.95
N THR A 10 25.31 40.69 -4.09
CA THR A 10 24.10 40.36 -4.83
C THR A 10 24.24 38.95 -5.42
N GLN A 11 23.86 37.92 -4.66
CA GLN A 11 23.55 36.62 -5.25
C GLN A 11 22.07 36.60 -5.65
N ARG A 12 21.85 36.47 -6.96
CA ARG A 12 20.54 36.24 -7.57
C ARG A 12 19.93 34.98 -6.96
N THR A 13 18.76 35.11 -6.35
CA THR A 13 17.87 33.99 -6.07
C THR A 13 17.54 33.27 -7.38
N PRO A 14 17.76 31.95 -7.51
CA PRO A 14 17.14 31.20 -8.59
C PRO A 14 15.64 31.18 -8.34
N ALA A 15 14.88 31.55 -9.37
CA ALA A 15 13.43 31.53 -9.36
C ALA A 15 12.91 30.15 -8.92
N LEU A 16 11.86 30.16 -8.08
CA LEU A 16 11.03 29.00 -7.79
C LEU A 16 10.57 28.40 -9.13
N GLN A 17 11.21 27.30 -9.54
CA GLN A 17 10.70 26.45 -10.60
C GLN A 17 9.42 25.82 -10.05
N THR A 18 8.29 26.30 -10.54
CA THR A 18 7.00 25.62 -10.39
C THR A 18 7.14 24.23 -11.03
N TRP A 19 7.14 23.20 -10.19
CA TRP A 19 7.14 21.83 -10.65
C TRP A 19 5.75 21.51 -11.23
N GLU A 20 5.69 21.29 -12.54
CA GLU A 20 4.54 20.63 -13.17
C GLU A 20 4.53 19.16 -12.71
N GLU A 21 3.58 18.81 -11.84
CA GLU A 21 3.31 17.43 -11.43
C GLU A 21 2.95 16.59 -12.65
N ARG A 22 3.89 15.73 -13.07
CA ARG A 22 3.59 14.68 -14.05
C ARG A 22 3.09 13.46 -13.29
N SER A 23 1.84 13.12 -13.57
CA SER A 23 1.07 12.01 -13.02
C SER A 23 1.83 10.67 -13.05
N GLY A 24 1.99 10.08 -11.86
CA GLY A 24 2.78 8.88 -11.61
C GLY A 24 2.12 7.59 -12.11
N VAL A 25 2.96 6.59 -12.38
CA VAL A 25 2.56 5.20 -12.67
C VAL A 25 2.74 4.41 -11.38
N LEU A 26 1.71 3.67 -10.94
CA LEU A 26 1.71 2.96 -9.66
C LEU A 26 2.58 1.68 -9.74
N ASN A 27 3.89 1.86 -9.58
CA ASN A 27 4.83 0.77 -9.38
C ASN A 27 5.39 0.87 -7.96
N THR A 28 5.10 -0.15 -7.15
CA THR A 28 5.73 -0.31 -5.84
C THR A 28 6.41 -1.66 -5.80
N LEU A 29 7.62 -1.69 -5.24
CA LEU A 29 8.44 -2.89 -5.13
C LEU A 29 9.11 -2.90 -3.77
N SER A 30 8.81 -3.91 -2.98
CA SER A 30 9.49 -4.26 -1.74
C SER A 30 10.29 -5.52 -1.97
N ALA A 31 11.61 -5.45 -1.78
CA ALA A 31 12.53 -6.60 -1.84
C ALA A 31 13.25 -6.77 -0.50
N CYS A 32 12.57 -6.43 0.59
CA CYS A 32 13.17 -6.20 1.90
C CYS A 32 13.61 -7.48 2.62
N PHE A 33 13.29 -8.67 2.10
CA PHE A 33 13.81 -9.94 2.60
C PHE A 33 14.45 -10.72 1.46
N PRO A 34 15.56 -11.43 1.71
CA PRO A 34 16.19 -12.29 0.69
C PRO A 34 15.23 -13.33 0.10
N SER A 35 14.18 -13.68 0.83
CA SER A 35 13.19 -14.69 0.46
C SER A 35 11.82 -14.15 0.06
N THR A 36 11.57 -12.83 0.17
CA THR A 36 10.28 -12.25 -0.24
C THR A 36 10.45 -10.95 -1.01
N ILE A 37 9.90 -10.96 -2.23
CA ILE A 37 9.70 -9.78 -3.07
C ILE A 37 8.19 -9.61 -3.24
N SER A 38 7.67 -8.43 -2.93
CA SER A 38 6.25 -8.12 -3.09
C SER A 38 6.07 -6.72 -3.61
N GLY A 39 4.94 -6.45 -4.26
CA GLY A 39 4.70 -5.14 -4.83
C GLY A 39 3.57 -5.12 -5.84
N ILE A 40 3.38 -3.96 -6.45
CA ILE A 40 2.47 -3.78 -7.58
C ILE A 40 3.32 -3.32 -8.75
N ILE A 41 3.30 -4.08 -9.84
CA ILE A 41 3.96 -3.71 -11.09
C ILE A 41 2.89 -3.40 -12.11
N THR A 42 2.88 -2.19 -12.65
CA THR A 42 2.04 -1.78 -13.78
C THR A 42 2.83 -1.85 -15.09
N THR A 43 2.36 -2.67 -16.04
CA THR A 43 2.82 -2.66 -17.43
C THR A 43 1.66 -2.27 -18.36
N GLY A 44 1.61 -0.98 -18.71
CA GLY A 44 0.56 -0.43 -19.56
C GLY A 44 -0.82 -0.40 -18.91
N SER A 45 -1.75 -1.22 -19.41
CA SER A 45 -3.10 -1.42 -18.85
C SER A 45 -3.17 -2.52 -17.80
N ASN A 46 -2.12 -3.34 -17.71
CA ASN A 46 -2.07 -4.46 -16.79
C ASN A 46 -1.37 -4.04 -15.51
N TYR A 47 -1.93 -4.43 -14.37
CA TYR A 47 -1.24 -4.38 -13.09
C TYR A 47 -1.11 -5.80 -12.56
N PHE A 48 0.04 -6.06 -11.98
CA PHE A 48 0.45 -7.35 -11.47
C PHE A 48 0.75 -7.16 -10.00
N ILE A 49 0.18 -8.01 -9.18
CA ILE A 49 0.66 -8.16 -7.82
C ILE A 49 1.87 -9.07 -7.91
N LEU A 50 3.01 -8.52 -7.55
CA LEU A 50 4.21 -9.29 -7.33
C LEU A 50 4.10 -9.89 -5.93
N ASP A 51 4.23 -11.20 -5.85
CA ASP A 51 4.28 -11.93 -4.60
C ASP A 51 5.39 -12.99 -4.68
N ALA A 52 5.98 -13.35 -3.56
CA ALA A 52 6.99 -14.39 -3.49
C ALA A 52 6.31 -15.75 -3.38
N ARG A 53 6.63 -16.67 -4.29
CA ARG A 53 6.16 -18.05 -4.18
C ARG A 53 7.03 -18.85 -3.20
N ASN A 54 8.33 -18.56 -3.19
CA ASN A 54 9.34 -19.12 -2.29
C ASN A 54 10.58 -18.20 -2.31
N ALA A 55 11.67 -18.62 -1.67
CA ALA A 55 12.88 -17.81 -1.56
C ALA A 55 13.61 -17.53 -2.90
N THR A 56 13.26 -18.22 -3.99
CA THR A 56 13.93 -18.07 -5.30
C THR A 56 12.98 -17.67 -6.43
N ASP A 57 11.68 -17.83 -6.23
CA ASP A 57 10.65 -17.62 -7.25
C ASP A 57 9.64 -16.56 -6.80
N PHE A 58 9.28 -15.69 -7.72
CA PHE A 58 8.18 -14.76 -7.57
C PHE A 58 7.08 -15.07 -8.58
N VAL A 59 5.84 -14.74 -8.22
CA VAL A 59 4.68 -14.80 -9.09
C VAL A 59 4.20 -13.38 -9.40
N LEU A 60 3.91 -13.13 -10.66
CA LEU A 60 3.16 -11.96 -11.09
C LEU A 60 1.71 -12.40 -11.27
N LEU A 61 0.83 -11.94 -10.39
CA LEU A 61 -0.60 -12.22 -10.46
C LEU A 61 -1.26 -11.10 -11.27
N PRO A 62 -1.61 -11.32 -12.55
CA PRO A 62 -2.32 -10.32 -13.34
C PRO A 62 -3.69 -10.06 -12.73
N GLN A 63 -4.07 -8.79 -12.67
CA GLN A 63 -5.32 -8.35 -12.06
C GLN A 63 -6.32 -7.78 -13.08
N THR A 64 -6.08 -7.99 -14.37
CA THR A 64 -6.95 -7.52 -15.47
C THR A 64 -7.96 -8.58 -15.89
N SER A 65 -9.09 -8.11 -16.43
CA SER A 65 -10.19 -8.92 -16.99
C SER A 65 -9.81 -9.73 -18.22
N ASP A 66 -8.71 -9.39 -18.88
CA ASP A 66 -8.24 -10.08 -20.07
C ASP A 66 -7.23 -11.13 -19.65
N SER A 67 -7.66 -12.38 -19.60
CA SER A 67 -6.78 -13.53 -19.41
C SER A 67 -5.67 -13.47 -20.46
N CYS A 68 -4.44 -13.23 -19.99
CA CYS A 68 -3.28 -13.22 -20.87
C CYS A 68 -3.03 -14.67 -21.33
N VAL A 69 -3.52 -15.02 -22.52
CA VAL A 69 -3.00 -16.19 -23.23
C VAL A 69 -1.58 -15.83 -23.65
N LEU A 70 -0.58 -16.41 -22.99
CA LEU A 70 0.82 -16.32 -23.39
C LEU A 70 1.03 -17.10 -24.70
N THR A 71 0.59 -16.55 -25.83
CA THR A 71 1.00 -17.03 -27.15
C THR A 71 2.31 -16.38 -27.56
N ASN A 72 3.21 -17.23 -28.06
CA ASN A 72 4.56 -16.86 -28.44
C ASN A 72 4.60 -15.83 -29.58
N ARG A 73 5.46 -14.81 -29.38
CA ARG A 73 5.91 -13.77 -30.33
C ARG A 73 4.86 -12.76 -30.80
N ILE A 74 4.81 -11.62 -30.12
CA ILE A 74 4.24 -10.37 -30.64
C ILE A 74 5.37 -9.52 -31.24
N LYS A 75 5.27 -9.19 -32.54
CA LYS A 75 6.12 -8.18 -33.20
C LYS A 75 5.90 -6.83 -32.51
N ARG A 76 6.98 -6.12 -32.18
CA ARG A 76 6.93 -4.77 -31.57
C ARG A 76 6.10 -3.84 -32.44
N ASP A 77 4.88 -3.55 -32.00
CA ASP A 77 4.05 -2.49 -32.56
C ASP A 77 4.24 -1.26 -31.66
N THR A 78 4.74 -0.17 -32.23
CA THR A 78 5.17 1.05 -31.52
C THR A 78 4.00 1.95 -31.11
N LYS A 79 2.88 1.36 -30.70
CA LYS A 79 1.77 2.12 -30.09
C LYS A 79 2.20 2.53 -28.69
N ARG A 80 2.29 3.83 -28.47
CA ARG A 80 2.52 4.47 -27.16
C ARG A 80 1.52 3.91 -26.14
N ILE A 81 2.00 2.98 -25.31
CA ILE A 81 1.23 2.38 -24.23
C ILE A 81 0.85 3.51 -23.27
N LYS A 82 -0.44 3.83 -23.14
CA LYS A 82 -0.92 4.71 -22.08
C LYS A 82 -0.83 3.92 -20.78
N THR A 83 0.22 4.14 -20.00
CA THR A 83 0.26 3.69 -18.60
C THR A 83 -0.97 4.25 -17.88
N LYS A 84 -1.80 3.39 -17.29
CA LYS A 84 -2.98 3.84 -16.55
C LYS A 84 -2.50 4.56 -15.29
N GLN A 85 -2.34 5.88 -15.40
CA GLN A 85 -2.16 6.79 -14.28
C GLN A 85 -3.37 6.67 -13.35
N LEU A 86 -3.21 6.98 -12.06
CA LEU A 86 -4.37 7.12 -11.16
C LEU A 86 -5.43 8.01 -11.84
N PRO A 87 -6.72 7.68 -11.74
CA PRO A 87 -7.78 8.52 -12.29
C PRO A 87 -7.63 9.97 -11.84
N SER A 88 -7.97 10.91 -12.71
CA SER A 88 -7.78 12.35 -12.45
C SER A 88 -8.44 12.82 -11.15
N TYR A 89 -9.57 12.20 -10.77
CA TYR A 89 -10.30 12.55 -9.56
C TYR A 89 -9.49 12.34 -8.28
N TYR A 90 -8.43 11.51 -8.28
CA TYR A 90 -7.59 11.34 -7.10
C TYR A 90 -6.95 12.65 -6.64
N SER A 91 -6.48 13.45 -7.61
CA SER A 91 -5.88 14.76 -7.33
C SER A 91 -6.85 15.79 -6.75
N GLU A 92 -8.17 15.60 -6.95
CA GLU A 92 -9.20 16.54 -6.46
C GLU A 92 -9.38 16.47 -4.93
N PHE A 93 -9.01 15.34 -4.31
CA PHE A 93 -9.19 15.10 -2.87
C PHE A 93 -7.89 15.19 -2.07
N TYR A 94 -6.75 15.44 -2.73
CA TYR A 94 -5.48 15.64 -2.04
C TYR A 94 -5.36 17.06 -1.52
N ASP A 95 -5.06 17.19 -0.23
CA ASP A 95 -4.76 18.48 0.42
C ASP A 95 -3.23 18.74 0.54
N GLY A 96 -2.42 17.92 -0.13
CA GLY A 96 -0.96 17.99 -0.13
C GLY A 96 -0.28 17.52 1.17
N LYS A 97 -1.04 16.94 2.13
CA LYS A 97 -0.49 16.46 3.39
C LYS A 97 -0.42 14.94 3.43
N TRP A 98 0.72 14.43 3.90
CA TRP A 98 0.88 13.03 4.21
C TRP A 98 0.23 12.70 5.57
N ARG A 99 -0.44 11.55 5.62
CA ARG A 99 -0.88 10.90 6.86
C ARG A 99 -0.03 9.67 7.10
N TYR A 100 0.08 9.24 8.34
CA TYR A 100 0.82 8.06 8.75
C TYR A 100 -0.07 7.24 9.66
N VAL A 101 -0.23 5.95 9.37
CA VAL A 101 -0.96 5.01 10.21
C VAL A 101 0.06 4.07 10.83
N GLU A 102 0.16 4.12 12.14
CA GLU A 102 0.83 3.11 12.96
C GLU A 102 -0.10 1.90 13.13
N LEU A 103 0.06 0.91 12.26
CA LEU A 103 -0.75 -0.31 12.21
C LEU A 103 -0.19 -1.37 13.17
N ALA A 104 -1.08 -1.96 13.95
CA ALA A 104 -0.85 -3.19 14.70
C ALA A 104 -1.60 -4.37 14.05
N LEU A 105 -0.95 -5.52 13.94
CA LEU A 105 -1.60 -6.77 13.51
C LEU A 105 -1.54 -7.83 14.60
N VAL A 106 -2.67 -8.47 14.89
CA VAL A 106 -2.77 -9.53 15.90
C VAL A 106 -3.24 -10.80 15.20
N ALA A 107 -2.49 -11.90 15.29
CA ALA A 107 -2.93 -13.21 14.83
C ALA A 107 -3.45 -14.02 16.02
N ASP A 108 -4.69 -14.50 15.90
CA ASP A 108 -5.27 -15.42 16.87
C ASP A 108 -4.61 -16.81 16.82
N TYR A 109 -5.00 -17.70 17.74
CA TYR A 109 -4.44 -19.04 17.80
C TYR A 109 -4.81 -19.88 16.56
N SER A 110 -5.95 -19.61 15.92
CA SER A 110 -6.37 -20.33 14.71
C SER A 110 -5.41 -20.07 13.54
N VAL A 111 -4.96 -18.83 13.35
CA VAL A 111 -3.92 -18.50 12.36
C VAL A 111 -2.58 -19.15 12.74
N TYR A 112 -2.20 -19.13 14.01
CA TYR A 112 -0.98 -19.82 14.44
C TYR A 112 -1.03 -21.32 14.13
N ALA A 113 -2.17 -21.97 14.38
CA ALA A 113 -2.39 -23.37 14.06
C ALA A 113 -2.37 -23.64 12.54
N LYS A 114 -2.98 -22.76 11.73
CA LYS A 114 -3.02 -22.85 10.27
C LYS A 114 -1.62 -22.86 9.64
N TYR A 115 -0.70 -22.05 10.19
CA TYR A 115 0.68 -21.95 9.71
C TYR A 115 1.63 -22.90 10.46
N ASP A 116 1.18 -24.12 10.74
CA ASP A 116 1.96 -25.21 11.36
C ASP A 116 2.55 -24.88 12.74
N LYS A 117 1.95 -23.92 13.47
CA LYS A 117 2.50 -23.40 14.74
C LYS A 117 3.93 -22.87 14.60
N ASP A 118 4.24 -22.30 13.44
CA ASP A 118 5.53 -21.67 13.15
C ASP A 118 5.38 -20.14 13.26
N GLU A 119 5.89 -19.59 14.35
CA GLU A 119 5.86 -18.14 14.63
C GLU A 119 6.50 -17.33 13.51
N LYS A 120 7.56 -17.86 12.88
CA LYS A 120 8.25 -17.18 11.79
C LYS A 120 7.34 -17.06 10.57
N ARG A 121 6.62 -18.13 10.21
CA ARG A 121 5.69 -18.13 9.07
C ARG A 121 4.51 -17.20 9.30
N VAL A 122 3.95 -17.17 10.49
CA VAL A 122 2.86 -16.24 10.83
C VAL A 122 3.37 -14.80 10.76
N ASN A 123 4.55 -14.51 11.31
CA ASN A 123 5.14 -13.18 11.25
C ASN A 123 5.41 -12.73 9.80
N GLU A 124 6.00 -13.60 8.96
CA GLU A 124 6.19 -13.34 7.52
C GLU A 124 4.86 -13.09 6.80
N ARG A 125 3.82 -13.84 7.15
CA ARG A 125 2.46 -13.66 6.61
C ARG A 125 1.90 -12.29 6.94
N LEU A 126 1.91 -11.89 8.22
CA LEU A 126 1.38 -10.60 8.68
C LEU A 126 2.15 -9.42 8.07
N GLN A 127 3.48 -9.52 7.98
CA GLN A 127 4.29 -8.49 7.32
C GLN A 127 3.98 -8.36 5.83
N THR A 128 3.75 -9.47 5.13
CA THR A 128 3.38 -9.47 3.72
C THR A 128 2.00 -8.83 3.52
N ILE A 129 1.04 -9.12 4.40
CA ILE A 129 -0.27 -8.45 4.42
C ILE A 129 -0.08 -6.93 4.61
N ALA A 130 0.66 -6.50 5.63
CA ALA A 130 0.89 -5.08 5.90
C ALA A 130 1.55 -4.34 4.72
N HIS A 131 2.52 -4.98 4.04
CA HIS A 131 3.12 -4.41 2.83
C HIS A 131 2.09 -4.20 1.71
N HIS A 132 1.20 -5.17 1.48
CA HIS A 132 0.13 -5.01 0.49
C HIS A 132 -0.91 -3.97 0.90
N VAL A 133 -1.25 -3.86 2.19
CA VAL A 133 -2.12 -2.79 2.70
C VAL A 133 -1.50 -1.42 2.41
N ASN A 134 -0.20 -1.24 2.66
CA ASN A 134 0.50 0.00 2.32
C ASN A 134 0.51 0.26 0.80
N ALA A 135 0.68 -0.76 -0.03
CA ALA A 135 0.65 -0.62 -1.49
C ALA A 135 -0.73 -0.19 -2.03
N VAL A 136 -1.82 -0.74 -1.47
CA VAL A 136 -3.20 -0.46 -1.91
C VAL A 136 -3.72 0.86 -1.34
N THR A 137 -3.41 1.15 -0.08
CA THR A 137 -3.92 2.33 0.64
C THR A 137 -2.98 3.51 0.49
N GLY A 138 -1.68 3.28 0.64
CA GLY A 138 -0.75 4.35 0.92
C GLY A 138 -0.40 5.22 -0.27
N ASP A 139 0.11 4.59 -1.33
CA ASP A 139 0.46 5.28 -2.58
C ASP A 139 -0.75 6.01 -3.20
N PRO A 140 -1.97 5.42 -3.24
CA PRO A 140 -3.10 6.10 -3.84
C PRO A 140 -3.75 7.17 -2.95
N LEU A 141 -3.57 7.18 -1.63
CA LEU A 141 -4.31 8.09 -0.74
C LEU A 141 -3.44 9.14 -0.01
N ASN A 142 -2.13 9.19 -0.27
CA ASN A 142 -1.16 9.99 0.51
C ASN A 142 -1.18 9.63 2.02
N ILE A 143 -1.35 8.34 2.31
CA ILE A 143 -1.28 7.77 3.65
C ILE A 143 -0.07 6.84 3.68
N ARG A 144 0.67 6.73 4.77
CA ARG A 144 1.75 5.73 4.91
C ARG A 144 1.36 4.74 5.98
N ILE A 145 1.20 3.49 5.60
CA ILE A 145 0.84 2.43 6.54
C ILE A 145 2.12 1.75 7.01
N THR A 146 2.32 1.77 8.32
CA THR A 146 3.51 1.23 8.97
C THR A 146 3.13 0.18 9.97
N LEU A 147 3.66 -1.04 9.83
CA LEU A 147 3.50 -2.06 10.85
C LEU A 147 4.42 -1.76 12.04
N VAL A 148 3.83 -1.30 13.15
CA VAL A 148 4.56 -0.92 14.39
C VAL A 148 4.50 -1.98 15.48
N TRP A 149 3.55 -2.91 15.40
CA TRP A 149 3.46 -4.03 16.33
C TRP A 149 2.80 -5.27 15.72
N VAL A 150 3.27 -6.44 16.15
CA VAL A 150 2.72 -7.76 15.83
C VAL A 150 2.55 -8.54 17.12
N ASP A 151 1.39 -9.18 17.30
CA ASP A 151 1.17 -10.18 18.34
C ASP A 151 0.64 -11.48 17.74
N ILE A 152 1.12 -12.61 18.28
CA ILE A 152 0.77 -13.95 17.82
C ILE A 152 0.39 -14.77 19.05
N TRP A 153 -0.87 -15.19 19.12
CA TRP A 153 -1.36 -15.94 20.27
C TRP A 153 -1.00 -17.42 20.18
N LYS A 154 0.14 -17.78 20.78
CA LYS A 154 0.70 -19.13 20.71
C LYS A 154 0.10 -20.13 21.70
N ASP A 155 -0.41 -19.63 22.83
CA ASP A 155 -0.88 -20.45 23.96
C ASP A 155 -2.42 -20.52 24.05
N GLY A 156 -3.12 -20.11 22.99
CA GLY A 156 -4.58 -19.99 22.94
C GLY A 156 -5.05 -18.54 22.91
N ASP A 157 -6.32 -18.37 22.56
CA ASP A 157 -6.92 -17.05 22.35
C ASP A 157 -7.07 -16.26 23.65
N LYS A 158 -6.93 -14.94 23.58
CA LYS A 158 -7.07 -14.04 24.75
C LYS A 158 -8.54 -13.77 25.11
N PHE A 159 -9.44 -14.04 24.18
CA PHE A 159 -10.88 -13.97 24.33
C PHE A 159 -11.54 -14.95 23.35
N GLU A 160 -12.86 -15.09 23.40
CA GLU A 160 -13.59 -15.96 22.47
C GLU A 160 -13.65 -15.36 21.05
N VAL A 161 -13.05 -16.05 20.08
CA VAL A 161 -13.17 -15.73 18.65
C VAL A 161 -14.36 -16.49 18.08
N ALA A 162 -15.49 -15.81 17.91
CA ALA A 162 -16.75 -16.40 17.47
C ALA A 162 -16.98 -16.28 15.95
N THR A 163 -17.96 -17.03 15.42
CA THR A 163 -18.44 -16.91 14.03
C THR A 163 -19.21 -15.62 13.76
N SER A 164 -19.66 -14.92 14.82
CA SER A 164 -20.21 -13.58 14.70
C SER A 164 -19.08 -12.56 14.59
N GLY A 165 -18.88 -12.00 13.40
CA GLY A 165 -17.85 -10.99 13.17
C GLY A 165 -18.04 -9.74 14.04
N ASP A 166 -19.29 -9.35 14.34
CA ASP A 166 -19.58 -8.21 15.21
C ASP A 166 -19.17 -8.49 16.67
N HIS A 167 -19.48 -9.68 17.19
CA HIS A 167 -19.07 -10.08 18.54
C HIS A 167 -17.53 -10.14 18.65
N THR A 168 -16.88 -10.76 17.67
CA THR A 168 -15.42 -10.89 17.63
C THR A 168 -14.74 -9.52 17.54
N LEU A 169 -15.29 -8.59 16.75
CA LEU A 169 -14.81 -7.20 16.69
C LEU A 169 -14.90 -6.48 18.04
N ASP A 170 -16.05 -6.60 18.73
CA ASP A 170 -16.25 -5.99 20.04
C ASP A 170 -15.25 -6.54 21.08
N CYS A 171 -15.05 -7.86 21.11
CA CYS A 171 -14.06 -8.50 21.98
C CYS A 171 -12.62 -8.05 21.65
N PHE A 172 -12.27 -7.99 20.37
CA PHE A 172 -10.95 -7.55 19.93
C PHE A 172 -10.65 -6.10 20.30
N LEU A 173 -11.61 -5.20 20.08
CA LEU A 173 -11.43 -3.78 20.42
C LEU A 173 -11.35 -3.57 21.94
N ASN A 174 -12.04 -4.37 22.75
CA ASN A 174 -11.85 -4.35 24.20
C ASN A 174 -10.44 -4.83 24.60
N TYR A 175 -9.95 -5.91 23.99
CA TYR A 175 -8.57 -6.36 24.19
C TYR A 175 -7.54 -5.29 23.78
N ARG A 176 -7.74 -4.60 22.65
CA ARG A 176 -6.85 -3.51 22.19
C ARG A 176 -6.68 -2.43 23.26
N LYS A 177 -7.74 -2.07 23.99
CA LYS A 177 -7.69 -1.07 25.08
C LYS A 177 -6.75 -1.48 26.21
N GLU A 178 -6.60 -2.78 26.47
CA GLU A 178 -5.71 -3.29 27.51
C GLU A 178 -4.23 -3.18 27.10
N ILE A 179 -3.93 -3.32 25.81
CA ILE A 179 -2.56 -3.39 25.30
C ILE A 179 -2.04 -2.06 24.73
N ILE A 180 -2.90 -1.13 24.33
CA ILE A 180 -2.51 0.11 23.61
C ILE A 180 -1.53 0.99 24.40
N LYS A 181 -1.55 0.92 25.73
CA LYS A 181 -0.59 1.63 26.57
C LYS A 181 0.83 1.05 26.47
N ALA A 182 0.94 -0.27 26.37
CA ALA A 182 2.23 -0.97 26.22
C ALA A 182 2.71 -0.95 24.78
N HIS A 183 1.78 -1.00 23.82
CA HIS A 183 2.04 -1.02 22.39
C HIS A 183 1.20 0.07 21.69
N PRO A 184 1.64 1.34 21.76
CA PRO A 184 0.97 2.44 21.07
C PRO A 184 0.81 2.14 19.58
N ASN A 185 -0.39 2.42 19.05
CA ASN A 185 -0.74 2.29 17.65
C ASN A 185 -1.96 3.17 17.35
N ASP A 186 -2.10 3.60 16.09
CA ASP A 186 -3.24 4.39 15.62
C ASP A 186 -4.45 3.50 15.36
N ASN A 187 -4.19 2.29 14.85
CA ASN A 187 -5.19 1.35 14.37
C ASN A 187 -4.68 -0.09 14.49
N ALA A 188 -5.56 -1.03 14.85
CA ALA A 188 -5.18 -2.43 14.97
C ALA A 188 -6.18 -3.35 14.25
N HIS A 189 -5.67 -4.39 13.60
CA HIS A 189 -6.51 -5.41 12.97
C HIS A 189 -6.15 -6.81 13.50
N MET A 190 -7.17 -7.61 13.79
CA MET A 190 -6.99 -9.03 14.11
C MET A 190 -7.14 -9.87 12.86
N ILE A 191 -6.21 -10.78 12.62
CA ILE A 191 -6.26 -11.79 11.58
C ILE A 191 -6.68 -13.12 12.22
N THR A 192 -7.70 -13.77 11.66
CA THR A 192 -8.26 -15.05 12.15
C THR A 192 -8.48 -16.05 11.01
N ASP A 193 -8.37 -17.35 11.29
CA ASP A 193 -8.81 -18.43 10.39
C ASP A 193 -10.27 -18.88 10.69
N ILE A 194 -10.93 -18.24 11.65
CA ILE A 194 -12.34 -18.47 11.94
C ILE A 194 -13.20 -17.80 10.87
N HIS A 195 -14.02 -18.60 10.18
CA HIS A 195 -14.96 -18.10 9.18
C HIS A 195 -16.18 -17.47 9.85
N PHE A 196 -16.48 -16.22 9.51
CA PHE A 196 -17.69 -15.56 9.99
C PHE A 196 -18.94 -15.99 9.22
N GLU A 197 -20.09 -15.81 9.86
CA GLU A 197 -21.40 -16.07 9.29
C GLU A 197 -21.66 -15.24 8.02
N SER A 198 -22.56 -15.74 7.17
CA SER A 198 -22.96 -15.08 5.92
C SER A 198 -21.82 -14.78 4.94
N ASN A 199 -20.69 -15.50 5.04
CA ASN A 199 -19.48 -15.30 4.22
C ASN A 199 -18.85 -13.91 4.36
N VAL A 200 -19.07 -13.26 5.51
CA VAL A 200 -18.36 -12.03 5.85
C VAL A 200 -16.89 -12.37 6.08
N VAL A 201 -15.98 -11.61 5.47
CA VAL A 201 -14.54 -11.82 5.57
C VAL A 201 -13.85 -10.75 6.42
N GLY A 202 -14.55 -9.68 6.79
CA GLY A 202 -14.02 -8.61 7.61
C GLY A 202 -15.13 -7.81 8.30
N LYS A 203 -14.79 -7.17 9.42
CA LYS A 203 -15.66 -6.22 10.13
C LYS A 203 -14.85 -5.10 10.76
N ALA A 204 -15.33 -3.87 10.58
CA ALA A 204 -14.81 -2.68 11.24
C ALA A 204 -15.91 -1.63 11.48
N PHE A 205 -15.71 -0.79 12.49
CA PHE A 205 -16.57 0.38 12.69
C PHE A 205 -16.16 1.53 11.77
N LYS A 206 -17.14 2.39 11.48
CA LYS A 206 -16.98 3.49 10.52
C LYS A 206 -16.53 4.79 11.17
N GLY A 207 -15.52 5.43 10.58
CA GLY A 207 -15.04 6.75 11.01
C GLY A 207 -14.39 6.73 12.39
N THR A 208 -13.85 5.57 12.78
CA THR A 208 -13.27 5.31 14.10
C THR A 208 -11.75 5.31 14.13
N MET A 209 -11.08 5.60 13.01
CA MET A 209 -9.63 5.81 12.98
C MET A 209 -9.23 6.83 14.06
N CYS A 210 -8.10 6.58 14.73
CA CYS A 210 -7.62 7.32 15.91
C CYS A 210 -8.46 7.18 17.19
N SER A 211 -9.62 6.53 17.16
CA SER A 211 -10.40 6.26 18.36
C SER A 211 -9.64 5.31 19.30
N TYR A 212 -9.58 5.68 20.57
CA TYR A 212 -9.11 4.78 21.62
C TYR A 212 -9.97 3.50 21.67
N ASP A 213 -11.28 3.66 21.57
CA ASP A 213 -12.22 2.57 21.77
C ASP A 213 -12.46 1.69 20.54
N TYR A 214 -12.36 2.27 19.34
CA TYR A 214 -12.93 1.64 18.14
C TYR A 214 -12.03 1.68 16.90
N SER A 215 -10.77 2.13 17.00
CA SER A 215 -9.86 2.17 15.85
C SER A 215 -9.28 0.79 15.56
N GLY A 216 -10.00 0.02 14.74
CA GLY A 216 -9.57 -1.29 14.30
C GLY A 216 -10.63 -2.11 13.59
N GLY A 217 -10.25 -3.33 13.23
CA GLY A 217 -11.08 -4.31 12.55
C GLY A 217 -10.68 -5.75 12.87
N VAL A 218 -11.48 -6.69 12.35
CA VAL A 218 -11.18 -8.14 12.37
C VAL A 218 -11.33 -8.67 10.96
N ASP A 219 -10.37 -9.48 10.51
CA ASP A 219 -10.21 -9.90 9.13
C ASP A 219 -9.90 -11.40 9.06
N VAL A 220 -10.59 -12.11 8.18
CA VAL A 220 -10.38 -13.55 7.98
C VAL A 220 -9.19 -13.76 7.04
N ASP A 221 -8.28 -14.68 7.33
CA ASP A 221 -7.18 -15.10 6.45
C ASP A 221 -7.68 -16.04 5.34
N HIS A 222 -8.69 -15.62 4.59
CA HIS A 222 -9.50 -16.49 3.71
C HIS A 222 -8.82 -16.94 2.40
N SER A 223 -7.56 -16.57 2.18
CA SER A 223 -6.81 -16.90 0.96
C SER A 223 -5.34 -17.11 1.23
N THR A 224 -4.70 -18.05 0.53
CA THR A 224 -3.24 -18.20 0.58
C THR A 224 -2.51 -17.00 -0.05
N ASN A 225 -3.16 -16.25 -0.93
CA ASN A 225 -2.63 -15.01 -1.50
C ASN A 225 -2.76 -13.86 -0.49
N ALA A 226 -1.63 -13.33 -0.02
CA ALA A 226 -1.59 -12.27 1.00
C ALA A 226 -2.28 -10.99 0.52
N ALA A 227 -2.26 -10.69 -0.77
CA ALA A 227 -2.89 -9.50 -1.30
C ALA A 227 -4.42 -9.55 -1.25
N VAL A 228 -5.01 -10.74 -1.28
CA VAL A 228 -6.46 -10.91 -1.12
C VAL A 228 -6.89 -10.57 0.31
N VAL A 229 -6.14 -11.06 1.29
CA VAL A 229 -6.40 -10.74 2.71
C VAL A 229 -6.07 -9.28 3.01
N ALA A 230 -5.01 -8.74 2.42
CA ALA A 230 -4.68 -7.32 2.53
C ALA A 230 -5.74 -6.40 1.91
N ALA A 231 -6.44 -6.84 0.86
CA ALA A 231 -7.57 -6.09 0.31
C ALA A 231 -8.74 -6.05 1.31
N THR A 232 -8.97 -7.13 2.06
CA THR A 232 -9.94 -7.15 3.17
C THR A 232 -9.52 -6.20 4.29
N VAL A 233 -8.27 -6.28 4.77
CA VAL A 233 -7.75 -5.33 5.78
C VAL A 233 -7.85 -3.88 5.30
N SER A 234 -7.55 -3.62 4.03
CA SER A 234 -7.67 -2.27 3.44
C SER A 234 -9.13 -1.80 3.39
N HIS A 235 -10.08 -2.69 3.07
CA HIS A 235 -11.51 -2.41 3.08
C HIS A 235 -12.00 -2.03 4.49
N GLU A 236 -11.67 -2.84 5.49
CA GLU A 236 -12.04 -2.60 6.88
C GLU A 236 -11.36 -1.33 7.45
N MET A 237 -10.10 -1.09 7.08
CA MET A 237 -9.42 0.17 7.40
C MET A 237 -10.08 1.37 6.68
N GLY A 238 -10.59 1.16 5.46
CA GLY A 238 -11.43 2.12 4.74
C GLY A 238 -12.68 2.51 5.53
N HIS A 239 -13.36 1.53 6.14
CA HIS A 239 -14.42 1.83 7.11
C HIS A 239 -13.91 2.64 8.29
N ASN A 240 -12.78 2.29 8.91
CA ASN A 240 -12.22 3.11 10.00
C ASN A 240 -11.94 4.57 9.55
N PHE A 241 -11.52 4.79 8.30
CA PHE A 241 -11.41 6.14 7.72
C PHE A 241 -12.75 6.83 7.43
N GLY A 242 -13.87 6.15 7.60
CA GLY A 242 -15.23 6.64 7.42
C GLY A 242 -15.79 6.45 6.01
N MET A 243 -15.19 5.57 5.21
CA MET A 243 -15.71 5.22 3.89
C MET A 243 -16.90 4.26 4.01
N GLU A 244 -17.85 4.42 3.09
CA GLU A 244 -18.98 3.51 2.89
C GLU A 244 -18.77 2.66 1.63
N HIS A 245 -19.60 1.65 1.45
CA HIS A 245 -19.56 0.82 0.26
C HIS A 245 -19.88 1.61 -1.04
N ASP A 246 -19.26 1.21 -2.15
CA ASP A 246 -19.34 1.88 -3.46
C ASP A 246 -20.72 1.78 -4.17
N VAL A 247 -21.68 1.08 -3.59
CA VAL A 247 -23.03 0.90 -4.17
C VAL A 247 -24.16 1.33 -3.23
N ASP A 248 -23.82 1.93 -2.09
CA ASP A 248 -24.82 2.24 -1.08
C ASP A 248 -25.63 3.51 -1.42
N TYR A 249 -26.95 3.48 -1.16
CA TYR A 249 -27.86 4.62 -1.28
C TYR A 249 -28.01 5.31 -2.65
N GLY A 250 -27.99 4.55 -3.76
CA GLY A 250 -28.32 5.11 -5.09
C GLY A 250 -27.26 6.06 -5.66
N THR A 251 -26.06 6.08 -5.06
CA THR A 251 -24.91 6.82 -5.61
C THR A 251 -24.18 5.93 -6.61
N THR A 252 -23.98 6.43 -7.83
CA THR A 252 -23.10 5.77 -8.80
C THR A 252 -21.66 6.21 -8.55
N CYS A 253 -20.85 5.34 -7.95
CA CYS A 253 -19.43 5.58 -7.74
C CYS A 253 -18.62 5.18 -8.99
N ASN A 254 -17.66 6.02 -9.35
CA ASN A 254 -16.73 5.79 -10.45
C ASN A 254 -15.56 4.92 -9.99
N CYS A 255 -15.57 3.66 -10.41
CA CYS A 255 -14.47 2.73 -10.21
C CYS A 255 -13.69 2.50 -11.52
N PRO A 256 -12.36 2.73 -11.56
CA PRO A 256 -11.55 2.47 -12.75
C PRO A 256 -11.26 0.99 -13.00
N GLY A 257 -11.48 0.13 -12.00
CA GLY A 257 -11.37 -1.33 -12.08
C GLY A 257 -12.74 -2.01 -12.16
N ASN A 258 -12.75 -3.34 -12.23
CA ASN A 258 -14.00 -4.11 -12.17
C ASN A 258 -14.69 -3.98 -10.81
N GLN A 259 -13.87 -3.90 -9.75
CA GLN A 259 -14.28 -3.63 -8.39
C GLN A 259 -13.23 -2.73 -7.74
N CYS A 260 -13.68 -1.86 -6.84
CA CYS A 260 -12.83 -1.00 -6.04
C CYS A 260 -12.78 -1.54 -4.61
N VAL A 261 -11.85 -1.02 -3.80
CA VAL A 261 -11.58 -1.54 -2.45
C VAL A 261 -12.83 -1.57 -1.60
N MET A 262 -13.70 -0.56 -1.70
CA MET A 262 -14.97 -0.46 -0.96
C MET A 262 -16.16 -1.14 -1.65
N ALA A 263 -15.93 -2.06 -2.60
CA ALA A 263 -17.01 -2.91 -3.09
C ALA A 263 -17.58 -3.78 -1.96
N PRO A 264 -18.91 -3.96 -1.85
CA PRO A 264 -19.54 -4.66 -0.72
C PRO A 264 -19.31 -6.18 -0.73
N SER A 265 -18.70 -6.71 -1.79
CA SER A 265 -18.43 -8.14 -1.95
C SER A 265 -17.04 -8.36 -2.53
N SER A 266 -16.38 -9.39 -2.01
CA SER A 266 -15.08 -9.82 -2.52
C SER A 266 -15.21 -10.43 -3.91
N GLY A 267 -14.33 -10.04 -4.82
CA GLY A 267 -14.19 -10.64 -6.15
C GLY A 267 -13.12 -11.72 -6.23
N GLY A 268 -12.97 -12.31 -7.41
CA GLY A 268 -11.90 -13.29 -7.69
C GLY A 268 -10.49 -12.70 -7.79
N SER A 269 -10.35 -11.36 -7.74
CA SER A 269 -9.07 -10.66 -7.81
C SER A 269 -9.06 -9.50 -6.82
N PRO A 270 -7.99 -9.29 -6.04
CA PRO A 270 -7.91 -8.21 -5.06
C PRO A 270 -8.01 -6.83 -5.72
N PRO A 271 -8.97 -5.98 -5.31
CA PRO A 271 -9.07 -4.62 -5.81
C PRO A 271 -7.85 -3.78 -5.37
N THR A 272 -7.39 -2.89 -6.26
CA THR A 272 -6.24 -2.00 -6.00
C THR A 272 -6.59 -0.51 -6.17
N PHE A 273 -7.83 -0.21 -6.55
CA PHE A 273 -8.32 1.15 -6.74
C PHE A 273 -9.40 1.47 -5.72
N TRP A 274 -9.38 2.69 -5.21
CA TRP A 274 -10.45 3.34 -4.48
C TRP A 274 -11.36 4.09 -5.46
N SER A 275 -12.66 4.19 -5.18
CA SER A 275 -13.59 4.95 -6.02
C SER A 275 -13.56 6.45 -5.67
N ASP A 276 -14.16 7.28 -6.52
CA ASP A 276 -14.37 8.70 -6.22
C ASP A 276 -15.24 8.91 -4.96
N CYS A 277 -16.19 8.01 -4.69
CA CYS A 277 -16.95 8.01 -3.44
C CYS A 277 -16.06 7.77 -2.23
N SER A 278 -15.18 6.76 -2.30
CA SER A 278 -14.24 6.45 -1.21
C SER A 278 -13.39 7.68 -0.86
N LEU A 279 -12.84 8.36 -1.87
CA LEU A 279 -12.01 9.55 -1.66
C LEU A 279 -12.81 10.74 -1.10
N ARG A 280 -14.06 10.91 -1.54
CA ARG A 280 -14.96 11.94 -0.99
C ARG A 280 -15.30 11.68 0.48
N TYR A 281 -15.56 10.42 0.86
CA TYR A 281 -15.77 10.06 2.26
C TYR A 281 -14.51 10.32 3.09
N LEU A 282 -13.35 9.89 2.62
CA LEU A 282 -12.06 10.13 3.27
C LEU A 282 -11.80 11.61 3.54
N TYR A 283 -11.96 12.44 2.50
CA TYR A 283 -11.81 13.89 2.59
C TYR A 283 -12.75 14.49 3.66
N ASN A 284 -14.01 14.08 3.68
CA ASN A 284 -14.98 14.54 4.66
C ASN A 284 -14.64 14.08 6.09
N SER A 285 -14.19 12.85 6.25
CA SER A 285 -13.76 12.30 7.55
C SER A 285 -12.54 13.01 8.10
N PHE A 286 -11.53 13.29 7.27
CA PHE A 286 -10.36 14.06 7.68
C PHE A 286 -10.75 15.48 8.12
N ASN A 287 -11.68 16.14 7.41
CA ASN A 287 -12.22 17.43 7.83
C ASN A 287 -12.99 17.38 9.16
N ARG A 288 -13.45 16.19 9.59
CA ARG A 288 -14.09 15.97 10.90
C ARG A 288 -13.10 15.55 12.00
N GLY A 289 -11.81 15.45 11.69
CA GLY A 289 -10.77 15.10 12.65
C GLY A 289 -10.51 13.59 12.81
N VAL A 290 -10.94 12.77 11.86
CA VAL A 290 -10.64 11.32 11.87
C VAL A 290 -9.15 11.03 11.60
N ASP A 291 -8.34 12.04 11.25
CA ASP A 291 -6.89 11.95 11.02
C ASP A 291 -6.03 12.53 12.16
N LEU A 292 -6.59 12.80 13.33
CA LEU A 292 -5.90 13.56 14.39
C LEU A 292 -4.60 12.90 14.89
N CYS A 293 -4.57 11.57 14.98
CA CYS A 293 -3.39 10.78 15.35
C CYS A 293 -2.42 10.55 14.18
N LEU A 294 -2.84 10.79 12.93
CA LEU A 294 -2.09 10.37 11.74
C LEU A 294 -1.04 11.39 11.27
N LYS A 295 -0.68 12.34 12.14
CA LYS A 295 0.14 13.51 11.76
C LYS A 295 1.62 13.34 12.11
N ASN A 296 1.96 12.33 12.91
CA ASN A 296 3.32 11.97 13.23
C ASN A 296 3.80 10.82 12.33
N PRO A 297 4.97 10.93 11.69
CA PRO A 297 5.63 9.75 11.17
C PRO A 297 5.99 8.80 12.32
N PRO A 298 5.99 7.49 12.08
CA PRO A 298 6.33 6.50 13.10
C PRO A 298 7.79 6.65 13.55
N GLU A 299 8.02 6.53 14.86
CA GLU A 299 9.37 6.52 15.43
C GLU A 299 10.04 5.13 15.40
N ARG A 300 9.24 4.07 15.26
CA ARG A 300 9.67 2.66 15.34
C ARG A 300 8.86 1.78 14.40
N THR A 301 9.47 0.70 13.94
CA THR A 301 8.91 -0.30 13.03
C THR A 301 9.15 -1.71 13.59
N VAL A 302 8.32 -2.69 13.19
CA VAL A 302 8.58 -4.11 13.52
C VAL A 302 9.55 -4.72 12.51
N GLY A 303 10.67 -5.22 13.03
CA GLY A 303 11.70 -5.92 12.27
C GLY A 303 13.00 -5.14 12.14
N ASP A 304 13.95 -5.67 11.36
CA ASP A 304 15.16 -4.95 10.97
C ASP A 304 14.83 -3.79 10.02
N ALA A 305 15.70 -2.78 9.93
CA ALA A 305 15.54 -1.65 9.01
C ALA A 305 15.28 -2.10 7.56
N LYS A 306 14.22 -1.57 6.93
CA LYS A 306 13.72 -1.94 5.59
C LYS A 306 13.75 -0.75 4.63
N CYS A 307 14.70 -0.78 3.72
CA CYS A 307 14.80 0.22 2.66
C CYS A 307 13.60 0.17 1.70
N GLY A 308 12.94 1.32 1.50
CA GLY A 308 11.86 1.50 0.53
C GLY A 308 10.44 1.46 1.12
N ASN A 309 10.27 1.33 2.44
CA ASN A 309 8.97 1.37 3.13
C ASN A 309 8.48 2.81 3.44
N GLY A 310 9.23 3.85 3.08
CA GLY A 310 8.92 5.25 3.35
C GLY A 310 9.26 5.75 4.77
N ILE A 311 10.03 5.00 5.57
CA ILE A 311 10.41 5.33 6.96
C ILE A 311 11.93 5.25 7.09
N VAL A 312 12.57 6.29 7.61
CA VAL A 312 14.04 6.28 7.78
C VAL A 312 14.38 5.56 9.08
N GLU A 313 14.90 4.35 8.96
CA GLU A 313 15.26 3.49 10.10
C GLU A 313 16.75 3.62 10.48
N PRO A 314 17.16 3.19 11.70
CA PRO A 314 18.56 3.29 12.13
C PRO A 314 19.53 2.56 11.18
N GLY A 315 20.45 3.30 10.57
CA GLY A 315 21.40 2.80 9.56
C GLY A 315 21.08 3.28 8.13
N GLU A 316 19.88 3.81 7.90
CA GLU A 316 19.49 4.41 6.63
C GLU A 316 19.84 5.90 6.59
N LYS A 317 20.48 6.36 5.51
CA LYS A 317 20.78 7.80 5.31
C LYS A 317 19.60 8.56 4.71
N HIS A 318 18.85 7.91 3.82
CA HIS A 318 17.69 8.44 3.11
C HIS A 318 16.80 7.27 2.64
N GLN A 319 15.48 7.45 2.64
CA GLN A 319 14.52 6.56 1.98
C GLN A 319 14.26 7.04 0.56
N SER A 320 14.51 6.18 -0.43
CA SER A 320 14.07 6.41 -1.81
C SER A 320 12.91 5.48 -2.13
N PHE A 321 11.69 6.03 -2.11
CA PHE A 321 10.56 5.39 -2.76
C PHE A 321 10.73 5.57 -4.28
N TYR A 322 10.90 4.49 -5.03
CA TYR A 322 10.99 4.57 -6.49
C TYR A 322 9.60 4.75 -7.10
N SER A 323 8.96 5.91 -6.89
CA SER A 323 7.77 6.30 -7.65
C SER A 323 8.11 6.79 -9.07
N ASN A 324 9.38 6.78 -9.46
CA ASN A 324 9.82 7.23 -10.78
C ASN A 324 11.05 6.46 -11.27
N VAL A 325 10.87 5.58 -12.26
CA VAL A 325 11.96 5.24 -13.16
C VAL A 325 12.21 6.49 -14.02
N LYS A 326 13.16 7.34 -13.62
CA LYS A 326 13.77 8.30 -14.55
C LYS A 326 14.52 7.48 -15.60
N SER A 327 13.90 7.26 -16.75
CA SER A 327 14.64 6.83 -17.94
C SER A 327 15.64 7.93 -18.28
N HIS A 328 16.89 7.77 -17.85
CA HIS A 328 17.99 8.52 -18.44
C HIS A 328 18.20 7.97 -19.85
N ALA A 329 17.62 8.64 -20.83
CA ALA A 329 18.20 8.59 -22.16
C ALA A 329 19.56 9.30 -22.07
N PRO A 330 20.68 8.67 -22.45
CA PRO A 330 21.93 9.40 -22.59
C PRO A 330 21.70 10.51 -23.61
N GLN A 331 21.89 11.76 -23.19
CA GLN A 331 21.99 12.87 -24.12
C GLN A 331 23.16 12.60 -25.05
N GLY A 332 22.93 12.84 -26.34
CA GLY A 332 23.81 12.44 -27.42
C GLY A 332 25.26 12.87 -27.19
N THR A 333 26.15 11.89 -27.21
CA THR A 333 27.53 12.11 -27.58
C THR A 333 27.60 12.03 -29.10
N ASP A 334 27.86 13.18 -29.70
CA ASP A 334 28.26 13.35 -31.09
C ASP A 334 29.48 12.45 -31.36
N ILE A 335 29.27 11.33 -32.06
CA ILE A 335 30.36 10.52 -32.61
C ILE A 335 30.41 10.83 -34.10
N THR A 336 31.33 11.72 -34.44
CA THR A 336 31.83 11.96 -35.79
C THR A 336 32.06 10.63 -36.52
N ARG A 337 31.41 10.47 -37.69
CA ARG A 337 31.66 9.39 -38.66
C ARG A 337 33.13 9.31 -39.03
N PRO A 338 33.76 8.12 -39.03
CA PRO A 338 34.90 7.86 -39.90
C PRO A 338 34.39 7.60 -41.32
N SER A 339 34.93 8.35 -42.27
CA SER A 339 34.79 8.16 -43.71
C SER A 339 35.25 6.76 -44.14
N LEU A 340 34.34 5.99 -44.74
CA LEU A 340 34.72 4.81 -45.53
C LEU A 340 35.28 5.29 -46.88
N GLN A 341 36.60 5.18 -47.03
CA GLN A 341 37.26 5.22 -48.33
C GLN A 341 36.92 3.95 -49.11
N ASN A 342 36.27 4.13 -50.26
CA ASN A 342 36.20 3.11 -51.30
C ASN A 342 37.56 3.06 -52.02
N SER A 343 38.33 1.99 -51.80
CA SER A 343 39.38 1.58 -52.73
C SER A 343 38.80 0.54 -53.68
N ALA A 344 38.57 0.95 -54.93
CA ALA A 344 38.44 0.04 -56.05
C ALA A 344 39.84 -0.38 -56.48
N GLU A 345 40.10 -1.68 -56.63
CA GLU A 345 41.10 -2.20 -57.58
C GLU A 345 40.97 -3.73 -57.78
N ASN A 346 40.55 -4.11 -59.01
CA ASN A 346 41.23 -5.04 -59.92
C ASN A 346 41.61 -6.46 -59.43
N ARG A 347 40.80 -7.48 -59.79
CA ARG A 347 41.04 -8.39 -60.94
C ARG A 347 40.00 -9.50 -60.99
#